data_AF-A0A7J7TCL8-F1
#
_entry.id   AF-A0A7J7TCL8-F1
#
_cell.length_a   1.000
_cell.length_b   1.000
_cell.length_c   1.000
_cell.angle_alpha   90.00
_cell.angle_beta   90.00
_cell.angle_gamma   90.00
#
_symmetry.space_group_name_H-M   'P 1'
#
loop_
_entity.id
_entity.type
_entity.pdbx_description
1 polymer ?
#
loop_
_entity_poly.entity_id
_entity_poly.type
_entity_poly.pdbx_seq_one_letter_code
_entity_poly.pdbx_strand_id
1 'polypeptide(L)'
;MLLAVSGGLSTGKHVCVIDAAMLLEAGWQNMVHEVWTVVIPVTEAVRRIVERDGLSEAAAQSRLQSQMSGQQLVDQSHVVLSTLWEPHVTQRQVEKAWDLLQKRIPKTPSGP
;
A
#
# COMPACT_ATOMS: atom_id res chain seq x y z
N MET A 1 0.48 -4.01 -0.74
CA MET A 1 0.17 -3.46 0.59
C MET A 1 -0.50 -2.12 0.46
N LEU A 2 -1.83 -2.17 0.45
CA LEU A 2 -2.72 -1.00 0.42
C LEU A 2 -3.44 -0.92 1.78
N LEU A 3 -3.47 0.25 2.41
CA LEU A 3 -3.98 0.41 3.77
C LEU A 3 -5.39 0.99 3.73
N ALA A 4 -6.34 0.25 4.29
CA ALA A 4 -7.77 0.54 4.25
C ALA A 4 -8.30 0.80 5.65
N VAL A 5 -8.26 2.05 6.11
CA VAL A 5 -8.87 2.44 7.38
C VAL A 5 -10.35 2.11 7.35
N SER A 6 -10.93 1.53 8.40
CA SER A 6 -12.38 1.41 8.56
C SER A 6 -12.79 1.93 9.93
N GLY A 7 -13.80 2.80 9.95
CA GLY A 7 -14.44 3.23 11.20
C GLY A 7 -15.47 2.19 11.65
N GLY A 8 -15.39 1.78 12.92
CA GLY A 8 -16.46 1.04 13.60
C GLY A 8 -16.35 -0.49 13.56
N LEU A 9 -15.22 -1.06 13.99
CA LEU A 9 -15.16 -2.49 14.34
C LEU A 9 -15.70 -2.71 15.76
N SER A 10 -16.50 -3.77 15.96
CA SER A 10 -17.06 -4.18 17.26
C SER A 10 -16.02 -4.52 18.33
N THR A 11 -14.74 -4.57 17.95
CA THR A 11 -13.59 -4.86 18.83
C THR A 11 -12.85 -3.61 19.32
N GLY A 12 -13.37 -2.41 19.07
CA GLY A 12 -12.73 -1.15 19.49
C GLY A 12 -11.50 -0.76 18.65
N LYS A 13 -11.28 -1.41 17.50
CA LYS A 13 -10.24 -1.01 16.55
C LYS A 13 -10.77 0.07 15.59
N HIS A 14 -9.99 1.14 15.42
CA HIS A 14 -10.36 2.31 14.62
C HIS A 14 -9.75 2.31 13.20
N VAL A 15 -8.82 1.39 12.93
CA VAL A 15 -8.10 1.28 11.66
C VAL A 15 -7.96 -0.20 11.30
N CYS A 16 -8.28 -0.54 10.05
CA CYS A 16 -8.01 -1.84 9.45
C CYS A 16 -6.96 -1.67 8.33
N VAL A 17 -6.38 -2.76 7.85
CA VAL A 17 -5.42 -2.77 6.73
C VAL A 17 -5.76 -3.99 5.87
N ILE A 18 -5.98 -3.79 4.57
CA ILE A 18 -6.25 -4.89 3.62
C ILE A 18 -5.09 -4.97 2.63
N ASP A 19 -4.11 -5.84 2.89
CA ASP A 19 -3.02 -6.06 1.95
C ASP A 19 -3.49 -6.92 0.76
N ALA A 20 -3.68 -6.28 -0.39
CA ALA A 20 -4.03 -6.93 -1.64
C ALA A 20 -3.19 -6.37 -2.80
N ALA A 21 -2.63 -7.26 -3.61
CA ALA A 21 -1.83 -6.91 -4.78
C ALA A 21 -2.66 -6.41 -5.97
N MET A 22 -3.95 -6.77 -6.04
CA MET A 22 -4.86 -6.45 -7.14
C MET A 22 -6.09 -5.67 -6.66
N LEU A 23 -5.97 -4.87 -5.59
CA LEU A 23 -7.10 -4.17 -4.97
C LEU A 23 -7.82 -3.27 -5.98
N LEU A 24 -7.06 -2.48 -6.75
CA LEU A 24 -7.62 -1.53 -7.71
C LEU A 24 -8.18 -2.23 -8.93
N GLU A 25 -7.48 -3.24 -9.43
CA GLU A 25 -7.94 -4.09 -10.53
C GLU A 25 -9.22 -4.86 -10.18
N ALA A 26 -9.40 -5.24 -8.92
CA ALA A 26 -10.59 -5.91 -8.41
C ALA A 26 -11.76 -4.95 -8.09
N GLY A 27 -11.58 -3.63 -8.22
CA GLY A 27 -12.61 -2.65 -7.90
C GLY A 27 -12.86 -2.46 -6.40
N TRP A 28 -11.93 -2.92 -5.55
CA TRP A 28 -12.09 -2.93 -4.10
C TRP A 28 -11.83 -1.57 -3.44
N GLN A 29 -11.40 -0.55 -4.21
CA GLN A 29 -11.30 0.83 -3.73
C GLN A 29 -12.64 1.36 -3.18
N ASN A 30 -13.76 0.82 -3.64
CA ASN A 30 -15.08 1.18 -3.14
C ASN A 30 -15.39 0.65 -1.72
N MET A 31 -14.56 -0.25 -1.19
CA MET A 31 -14.71 -0.85 0.14
C MET A 31 -13.80 -0.19 1.18
N VAL A 32 -12.98 0.79 0.80
CA VAL A 32 -11.93 1.37 1.65
C VAL A 32 -12.02 2.89 1.66
N HIS A 33 -11.59 3.51 2.76
CA HIS A 33 -11.59 4.97 2.87
C HIS A 33 -10.35 5.61 2.24
N GLU A 34 -9.23 4.89 2.24
CA GLU A 34 -7.97 5.35 1.65
C GLU A 34 -7.28 4.18 0.92
N VAL A 35 -6.47 4.54 -0.08
CA VAL A 35 -5.64 3.62 -0.87
C VAL A 35 -4.19 4.07 -0.67
N TRP A 36 -3.35 3.20 -0.13
CA TRP A 36 -1.93 3.50 0.13
C TRP A 36 -1.00 2.64 -0.72
N THR A 37 -0.39 3.18 -1.77
CA THR A 37 0.48 2.37 -2.65
C THR A 37 1.94 2.39 -2.22
N VAL A 38 2.59 1.23 -2.33
CA VAL A 38 4.06 1.13 -2.25
C VAL A 38 4.62 0.99 -3.66
N VAL A 39 5.48 1.93 -4.07
CA VAL A 39 6.10 1.93 -5.40
C VAL A 39 7.62 1.90 -5.32
N ILE A 40 8.23 1.29 -6.34
CA ILE A 40 9.66 1.28 -6.61
C ILE A 40 9.87 1.33 -8.14
N PRO A 41 11.05 1.74 -8.64
CA PRO A 41 11.37 1.66 -10.05
C PRO A 41 11.18 0.24 -10.61
N VAL A 42 10.74 0.13 -11.86
CA VAL A 42 10.49 -1.17 -12.52
C VAL A 42 11.75 -2.04 -12.51
N THR A 43 12.92 -1.44 -12.74
CA THR A 43 14.21 -2.14 -12.71
C THR A 43 14.48 -2.80 -11.37
N GLU A 44 14.19 -2.11 -10.27
CA GLU A 44 14.34 -2.65 -8.92
C GLU A 44 13.28 -3.70 -8.58
N ALA A 45 12.05 -3.53 -9.07
CA ALA A 45 10.99 -4.52 -8.90
C ALA A 45 11.33 -5.85 -9.59
N VAL A 46 11.80 -5.78 -10.84
CA VAL A 46 12.27 -6.96 -11.60
C VAL A 46 13.40 -7.64 -10.86
N ARG A 47 14.44 -6.89 -10.44
CA ARG A 47 15.58 -7.43 -9.69
C ARG A 47 15.13 -8.18 -8.44
N ARG A 48 14.24 -7.59 -7.63
CA ARG A 48 13.71 -8.22 -6.41
C ARG A 48 12.89 -9.47 -6.69
N ILE A 49 12.09 -9.50 -7.76
CA ILE A 49 11.31 -10.69 -8.13
C ILE A 49 12.25 -11.83 -8.54
N VAL A 50 13.27 -11.54 -9.36
CA VAL A 50 14.26 -12.54 -9.79
C VAL A 50 14.99 -13.12 -8.58
N GLU A 51 15.51 -12.26 -7.69
CA GLU A 51 16.28 -12.69 -6.52
C GLU A 51 15.43 -13.48 -5.51
N ARG A 52 14.19 -13.05 -5.26
CA ARG A 52 13.31 -13.67 -4.27
C ARG A 52 12.65 -14.94 -4.78
N ASP A 53 12.15 -14.92 -6.02
CA ASP A 53 11.29 -15.98 -6.58
C ASP A 53 12.06 -16.93 -7.52
N GLY A 54 13.32 -16.63 -7.85
CA GLY A 54 14.14 -17.45 -8.75
C GLY A 54 13.66 -17.45 -10.20
N LEU A 55 12.90 -16.44 -10.61
CA LEU A 55 12.33 -16.32 -11.96
C LEU A 55 13.36 -15.79 -12.97
N SER A 56 13.14 -16.06 -14.25
CA SER A 56 13.85 -15.36 -15.32
C SER A 56 13.42 -13.89 -15.37
N GLU A 57 14.30 -13.02 -15.86
CA GLU A 57 13.98 -11.60 -16.03
C GLU A 57 12.72 -11.38 -16.88
N ALA A 58 12.57 -12.14 -17.97
CA ALA A 58 11.38 -12.09 -18.83
C ALA A 58 10.10 -12.50 -18.09
N ALA A 59 10.16 -13.54 -17.24
CA ALA A 59 9.02 -13.95 -16.43
C ALA A 59 8.66 -12.90 -15.36
N ALA A 60 9.66 -12.29 -14.74
CA ALA A 60 9.47 -11.20 -13.77
C ALA A 60 8.82 -9.96 -14.43
N GLN A 61 9.31 -9.57 -15.61
CA GLN A 61 8.73 -8.47 -16.40
C GLN A 61 7.28 -8.77 -16.82
N SER A 62 7.01 -9.98 -17.31
CA SER A 62 5.66 -10.40 -17.70
C SER A 62 4.69 -10.34 -16.52
N ARG A 63 5.12 -10.77 -15.33
CA ARG A 63 4.33 -10.66 -14.11
C ARG A 63 4.01 -9.21 -13.76
N LEU A 64 4.99 -8.30 -13.84
CA LEU A 64 4.74 -6.87 -13.61
C LEU A 64 3.79 -6.26 -14.64
N GLN A 65 3.92 -6.65 -15.92
CA GLN A 65 3.07 -6.15 -17.01
C GLN A 65 1.62 -6.65 -16.93
N SER A 66 1.36 -7.77 -16.25
CA SER A 66 0.00 -8.27 -16.01
C SER A 66 -0.77 -7.47 -14.95
N GLN A 67 -0.12 -6.55 -14.26
CA GLN A 67 -0.69 -5.70 -13.21
C GLN A 67 -0.72 -4.25 -13.66
N MET A 68 -1.44 -3.40 -12.92
CA MET A 68 -1.39 -1.96 -13.14
C MET A 68 0.04 -1.43 -12.99
N SER A 69 0.39 -0.46 -13.84
CA SER A 69 1.69 0.22 -13.74
C SER A 69 1.79 1.05 -12.46
N GLY A 70 3.03 1.29 -12.01
CA GLY A 70 3.28 2.15 -10.85
C GLY A 70 2.62 3.53 -10.96
N GLN A 71 2.59 4.12 -12.17
CA GLN A 71 1.92 5.41 -12.39
C GLN A 71 0.41 5.30 -12.20
N GLN A 72 -0.24 4.28 -12.76
CA GLN A 72 -1.68 4.08 -12.61
C GLN A 72 -2.09 3.82 -11.15
N LEU A 73 -1.23 3.14 -10.37
CA LEU A 73 -1.44 2.97 -8.93
C LEU A 73 -1.33 4.32 -8.21
N VAL A 74 -0.31 5.12 -8.51
CA VAL A 74 -0.09 6.46 -7.91
C VAL A 74 -1.27 7.38 -8.18
N ASP A 75 -1.77 7.41 -9.42
CA ASP A 75 -2.89 8.28 -9.82
C ASP A 75 -4.19 7.97 -9.05
N GLN A 76 -4.32 6.76 -8.51
CA GLN A 76 -5.48 6.29 -7.75
C GLN A 76 -5.21 6.16 -6.24
N SER A 77 -4.08 6.67 -5.76
CA SER A 77 -3.66 6.56 -4.37
C SER A 77 -3.91 7.83 -3.58
N HIS A 78 -4.26 7.64 -2.31
CA HIS A 78 -4.35 8.70 -1.30
C HIS A 78 -2.98 8.94 -0.65
N VAL A 79 -2.20 7.88 -0.48
CA VAL A 79 -0.84 7.91 0.08
C VAL A 79 0.06 7.06 -0.80
N VAL A 80 1.27 7.54 -1.06
CA VAL A 80 2.31 6.79 -1.78
C VAL A 80 3.53 6.66 -0.89
N LEU A 81 4.03 5.44 -0.74
CA LEU A 81 5.24 5.08 -0.02
C LEU A 81 6.24 4.44 -0.98
N SER A 82 7.51 4.42 -0.60
CA SER A 82 8.54 3.69 -1.34
C SER A 82 9.45 2.88 -0.43
N THR A 83 9.82 1.70 -0.91
CA THR A 83 10.81 0.80 -0.30
C THR A 83 12.12 0.77 -1.07
N LEU A 84 12.41 1.83 -1.84
CA LEU A 84 13.62 1.94 -2.64
C LEU A 84 14.90 2.10 -1.78
N TRP A 85 14.80 2.88 -0.71
CA TRP A 85 15.91 3.18 0.18
C TRP A 85 16.03 2.17 1.33
N GLU A 86 16.97 2.44 2.25
CA GLU A 86 17.21 1.62 3.42
C GLU A 86 15.96 1.50 4.31
N PRO A 87 15.81 0.41 5.09
CA PRO A 87 14.61 0.15 5.89
C PRO A 87 14.20 1.31 6.81
N HIS A 88 15.17 2.01 7.40
CA HIS A 88 14.91 3.15 8.28
C HIS A 88 14.28 4.35 7.55
N VAL A 89 14.45 4.46 6.22
CA VAL A 89 13.79 5.49 5.40
C VAL A 89 12.33 5.12 5.17
N THR A 90 12.03 3.84 4.89
CA THR A 90 10.65 3.36 4.81
C THR A 90 9.93 3.50 6.14
N GLN A 91 10.58 3.17 7.25
CA GLN A 91 10.04 3.34 8.60
C GLN A 91 9.58 4.79 8.83
N ARG A 92 10.43 5.77 8.53
CA ARG A 92 10.09 7.20 8.65
C ARG A 92 8.94 7.63 7.75
N GLN A 93 8.83 7.08 6.54
CA GLN A 93 7.70 7.35 5.65
C GLN A 93 6.38 6.83 6.24
N VAL A 94 6.40 5.60 6.78
CA VAL A 94 5.23 4.96 7.40
C VAL A 94 4.81 5.72 8.65
N GLU A 95 5.74 6.06 9.54
CA GLU A 95 5.47 6.84 10.76
C GLU A 95 4.84 8.20 10.43
N LYS A 96 5.43 8.94 9.48
CA LYS A 96 4.88 10.22 9.03
C LYS A 96 3.47 10.07 8.46
N ALA A 97 3.25 9.08 7.61
CA ALA A 97 1.94 8.82 7.00
C ALA A 97 0.90 8.44 8.07
N TRP A 98 1.31 7.62 9.05
CA TRP A 98 0.48 7.20 10.17
C TRP A 98 0.10 8.37 11.08
N ASP A 99 1.06 9.21 11.47
CA ASP A 99 0.79 10.40 12.29
C ASP A 99 -0.17 11.37 11.60
N LEU A 100 -0.02 11.55 10.29
CA LEU A 100 -0.95 12.33 9.50
C LEU A 100 -2.33 11.68 9.43
N LEU A 101 -2.41 10.35 9.41
CA LEU A 101 -3.68 9.62 9.41
C LEU A 101 -4.43 9.85 10.72
N GLN A 102 -3.74 9.71 11.86
CA GLN A 102 -4.31 9.93 13.19
C GLN A 102 -4.89 11.34 13.37
N LYS A 103 -4.37 12.34 12.63
CA LYS A 103 -4.88 13.72 12.64
C LYS A 103 -6.17 13.93 11.86
N ARG A 104 -6.44 13.10 10.84
CA ARG A 104 -7.59 13.25 9.93
C ARG A 104 -8.70 12.24 10.15
N ILE A 105 -8.43 11.14 10.85
CA ILE A 105 -9.49 10.20 11.24
C ILE A 105 -10.28 10.74 12.44
N PRO A 106 -11.62 10.56 12.47
CA PRO A 106 -12.42 10.94 13.62
C PRO A 106 -11.95 10.20 14.88
N LYS A 107 -11.66 10.96 15.94
CA LYS A 107 -11.50 10.36 17.26
C LYS A 107 -12.90 9.99 17.75
N THR A 108 -13.19 8.71 17.89
CA THR A 108 -14.39 8.28 18.60
C THR A 108 -14.31 8.84 20.02
N PRO A 109 -15.39 9.38 20.60
CA PRO A 109 -15.39 9.70 22.02
C PRO A 109 -15.00 8.42 22.77
N SER A 110 -14.01 8.51 23.66
CA SER A 110 -13.87 7.50 24.71
C SER A 110 -15.24 7.40 25.38
N GLY A 111 -15.88 6.23 25.30
CA GLY A 111 -17.14 5.99 25.97
C GLY A 111 -17.02 6.30 27.48
N PRO A 112 -18.16 6.54 28.15
CA PRO A 112 -18.18 6.91 29.57
C PRO A 112 -17.50 5.88 30.48
#